data_AF-A0A7Y2B5Z2-F1
#
_entry.id   AF-A0A7Y2B5Z2-F1
#
_cell.length_a   1.000
_cell.length_b   1.000
_cell.length_c   1.000
_cell.angle_alpha   90.00
_cell.angle_beta   90.00
_cell.angle_gamma   90.00
#
_symmetry.space_group_name_H-M   'P 1'
#
loop_
_entity.id
_entity.type
_entity.pdbx_description
1 polymer ?
#
loop_
_entity_poly.entity_id
_entity_poly.type
_entity_poly.pdbx_seq_one_letter_code
_entity_poly.pdbx_strand_id
1 'polypeptide(L)'
;MSRAKLLSRIGPGIAVAATGVGAGDIVSAAVAGSRFGLVVVWAALLGALLKFVMAEGVARWQLATGTTILEGWITRLARPVGIYFLVYMIIWSFVVGGALISACGLAAHALVPGVSYIAWGWIHSLVAVVFVWFGRYTLFENAMKLFVGMMFVGIVASFAQAGVPMGDLMRGLAIPRVPHGSIGLLLAVIGGVGGTITLLSYSYW
;
A
#
# COMPACT_ATOMS: atom_id res chain seq x y z
N MET A 1 -1.77 33.93 5.46
CA MET A 1 -1.30 33.05 4.36
C MET A 1 -2.53 32.55 3.59
N SER A 2 -2.61 32.72 2.27
CA SER A 2 -3.83 32.39 1.49
C SER A 2 -4.13 30.89 1.49
N ARG A 3 -5.40 30.51 1.65
CA ARG A 3 -5.89 29.11 1.60
C ARG A 3 -5.43 28.38 0.33
N ALA A 4 -5.30 29.08 -0.79
CA ALA A 4 -4.81 28.52 -2.05
C ALA A 4 -3.33 28.09 -1.98
N LYS A 5 -2.49 28.84 -1.25
CA LYS A 5 -1.05 28.56 -1.08
C LYS A 5 -0.79 27.41 -0.09
N LEU A 6 -1.75 27.16 0.80
CA LEU A 6 -1.75 26.00 1.71
C LEU A 6 -2.19 24.74 0.96
N LEU A 7 -3.27 24.81 0.18
CA LEU A 7 -3.73 23.70 -0.67
C LEU A 7 -2.70 23.29 -1.73
N SER A 8 -1.97 24.23 -2.33
CA SER A 8 -0.91 23.91 -3.29
C SER A 8 0.31 23.22 -2.67
N ARG A 9 0.53 23.33 -1.35
CA ARG A 9 1.61 22.66 -0.62
C ARG A 9 1.20 21.31 -0.04
N ILE A 10 -0.07 21.16 0.35
CA ILE A 10 -0.60 19.92 0.92
C ILE A 10 -1.04 18.94 -0.19
N GLY A 11 -1.46 19.46 -1.35
CA GLY A 11 -1.94 18.65 -2.48
C GLY A 11 -1.00 17.52 -2.90
N PRO A 12 0.31 17.77 -3.12
CA PRO A 12 1.27 16.71 -3.41
C PRO A 12 1.38 15.67 -2.30
N GLY A 13 1.33 16.10 -1.02
CA GLY A 13 1.38 15.19 0.13
C GLY A 13 0.16 14.28 0.24
N ILE A 14 -1.04 14.78 -0.06
CA ILE A 14 -2.27 13.96 -0.12
C ILE A 14 -2.20 12.98 -1.29
N ALA A 15 -1.74 13.41 -2.45
CA ALA A 15 -1.58 12.52 -3.60
C ALA A 15 -0.58 11.39 -3.31
N VAL A 16 0.56 11.71 -2.69
CA VAL A 16 1.56 10.72 -2.26
C VAL A 16 1.00 9.78 -1.19
N ALA A 17 0.24 10.30 -0.22
CA ALA A 17 -0.42 9.48 0.79
C ALA A 17 -1.44 8.50 0.18
N ALA A 18 -2.23 8.95 -0.80
CA ALA A 18 -3.20 8.12 -1.51
C ALA A 18 -2.52 7.04 -2.37
N THR A 19 -1.38 7.35 -3.01
CA THR A 19 -0.57 6.37 -3.73
C THR A 19 0.16 5.40 -2.81
N GLY A 20 0.29 5.75 -1.52
CA GLY A 20 1.02 4.96 -0.53
C GLY A 20 0.27 3.73 -0.03
N VAL A 21 -1.04 3.63 -0.31
CA VAL A 21 -1.85 2.45 0.03
C VAL A 21 -1.74 1.44 -1.11
N GLY A 22 -1.12 0.29 -0.82
CA GLY A 22 -0.94 -0.77 -1.81
C GLY A 22 -2.17 -1.66 -1.96
N ALA A 23 -2.22 -2.41 -3.07
CA ALA A 23 -3.26 -3.43 -3.28
C ALA A 23 -3.33 -4.46 -2.13
N GLY A 24 -2.17 -4.84 -1.57
CA GLY A 24 -2.08 -5.76 -0.43
C GLY A 24 -2.73 -5.21 0.85
N ASP A 25 -2.64 -3.91 1.08
CA ASP A 25 -3.22 -3.23 2.25
C ASP A 25 -4.75 -3.32 2.18
N ILE A 26 -5.30 -3.06 0.99
CA ILE A 26 -6.73 -3.10 0.72
C ILE A 26 -7.26 -4.54 0.84
N VAL A 27 -6.55 -5.53 0.31
CA VAL A 27 -6.95 -6.94 0.45
C VAL A 27 -6.94 -7.37 1.92
N SER A 28 -5.88 -7.04 2.65
CA SER A 28 -5.74 -7.40 4.08
C SER A 28 -6.83 -6.73 4.92
N ALA A 29 -7.10 -5.45 4.69
CA ALA A 29 -8.17 -4.71 5.34
C ALA A 29 -9.56 -5.23 4.98
N ALA A 30 -9.80 -5.58 3.71
CA ALA A 30 -11.07 -6.13 3.26
C ALA A 30 -11.35 -7.50 3.88
N VAL A 31 -10.35 -8.39 3.94
CA VAL A 31 -10.47 -9.71 4.59
C VAL A 31 -10.68 -9.57 6.10
N ALA A 32 -10.03 -8.58 6.72
CA ALA A 32 -10.24 -8.27 8.14
C ALA A 32 -11.66 -7.76 8.42
N GLY A 33 -12.13 -6.80 7.63
CA GLY A 33 -13.47 -6.24 7.72
C GLY A 33 -14.55 -7.29 7.44
N SER A 34 -14.35 -8.19 6.47
CA SER A 34 -15.33 -9.23 6.16
C SER A 34 -15.50 -10.27 7.26
N ARG A 35 -14.43 -10.53 8.05
CA ARG A 35 -14.44 -11.52 9.13
C ARG A 35 -14.83 -10.95 10.49
N PHE A 36 -14.38 -9.72 10.80
CA PHE A 36 -14.49 -9.13 12.13
C PHE A 36 -15.27 -7.81 12.15
N GLY A 37 -15.79 -7.37 11.00
CA GLY A 37 -16.57 -6.15 10.87
C GLY A 37 -15.77 -4.88 11.21
N LEU A 38 -16.49 -3.87 11.70
CA LEU A 38 -15.91 -2.55 12.02
C LEU A 38 -15.06 -2.55 13.30
N VAL A 39 -15.07 -3.66 14.05
CA VAL A 39 -14.38 -3.79 15.34
C VAL A 39 -12.86 -3.69 15.21
N VAL A 40 -12.33 -3.98 14.01
CA VAL A 40 -10.89 -3.99 13.72
C VAL A 40 -10.40 -2.75 12.97
N VAL A 41 -11.26 -1.74 12.75
CA VAL A 41 -10.92 -0.55 11.95
C VAL A 41 -9.83 0.30 12.63
N TRP A 42 -9.80 0.33 13.97
CA TRP A 42 -8.70 0.95 14.73
C TRP A 42 -7.31 0.40 14.34
N ALA A 43 -7.23 -0.85 13.90
CA ALA A 43 -5.96 -1.47 13.50
C ALA A 43 -5.41 -0.85 12.21
N ALA A 44 -6.29 -0.48 11.27
CA ALA A 44 -5.91 0.25 10.07
C ALA A 44 -5.45 1.68 10.40
N LEU A 45 -6.11 2.36 11.35
CA LEU A 45 -5.64 3.66 11.85
C LEU A 45 -4.26 3.57 12.51
N LEU A 46 -4.05 2.55 13.36
CA LEU A 46 -2.76 2.33 14.00
C LEU A 46 -1.68 2.04 12.96
N GLY A 47 -1.96 1.20 11.97
CA GLY A 47 -1.07 0.97 10.84
C GLY A 47 -0.74 2.27 10.10
N ALA A 48 -1.73 3.11 9.80
CA ALA A 48 -1.50 4.41 9.14
C ALA A 48 -0.64 5.36 10.00
N LEU A 49 -0.85 5.38 11.32
CA LEU A 49 -0.03 6.15 12.26
C LEU A 49 1.42 5.66 12.28
N LEU A 50 1.62 4.34 12.34
CA LEU A 50 2.97 3.75 12.27
C LEU A 50 3.65 4.10 10.95
N LYS A 51 2.93 3.98 9.83
CA LYS A 51 3.44 4.38 8.51
C LYS A 51 3.88 5.83 8.49
N PHE A 52 3.08 6.72 9.06
CA PHE A 52 3.40 8.15 9.15
C PHE A 52 4.70 8.39 9.94
N VAL A 53 4.83 7.79 11.13
CA VAL A 53 6.03 7.94 11.96
C VAL A 53 7.26 7.38 11.25
N MET A 54 7.13 6.21 10.60
CA MET A 54 8.23 5.62 9.83
C MET A 54 8.61 6.46 8.61
N ALA A 55 7.62 6.96 7.86
CA ALA A 55 7.86 7.82 6.69
C ALA A 55 8.57 9.12 7.08
N GLU A 56 8.15 9.75 8.19
CA GLU A 56 8.81 10.93 8.73
C GLU A 56 10.25 10.62 9.15
N GLY A 57 10.49 9.47 9.81
CA GLY A 57 11.83 9.03 10.18
C GLY A 57 12.75 8.81 8.96
N VAL A 58 12.25 8.17 7.90
CA VAL A 58 12.99 8.00 6.63
C VAL A 58 13.31 9.35 5.99
N ALA A 59 12.34 10.26 5.94
CA ALA A 59 12.54 11.60 5.39
C ALA A 59 13.57 12.40 6.21
N ARG A 60 13.50 12.33 7.55
CA ARG A 60 14.45 13.00 8.44
C ARG A 60 15.86 12.46 8.27
N TRP A 61 16.01 11.14 8.09
CA TRP A 61 17.31 10.52 7.78
C TRP A 61 17.87 11.09 6.47
N GLN A 62 17.10 11.06 5.38
CA GLN A 62 17.52 11.57 4.07
C GLN A 62 17.98 13.03 4.16
N LEU A 63 17.21 13.88 4.84
CA LEU A 63 17.51 15.29 5.00
C LEU A 63 18.77 15.55 5.84
N ALA A 64 19.05 14.70 6.83
CA ALA A 64 20.19 14.86 7.72
C ALA A 64 21.50 14.27 7.16
N THR A 65 21.44 13.16 6.42
CA THR A 65 22.62 12.46 5.93
C THR A 65 22.90 12.69 4.44
N GLY A 66 21.89 13.11 3.67
CA GLY A 66 21.97 13.18 2.21
C GLY A 66 21.97 11.82 1.51
N THR A 67 21.77 10.72 2.25
CA THR A 67 21.79 9.35 1.71
C THR A 67 20.44 8.67 1.92
N THR A 68 20.10 7.74 1.04
CA THR A 68 18.92 6.89 1.27
C THR A 68 19.08 6.04 2.53
N ILE A 69 17.96 5.62 3.10
CA ILE A 69 18.01 4.74 4.28
C ILE A 69 18.64 3.39 3.91
N LEU A 70 18.46 2.92 2.68
CA LEU A 70 19.08 1.69 2.17
C LEU A 70 20.60 1.85 1.96
N GLU A 71 21.05 2.98 1.40
CA GLU A 71 22.49 3.31 1.35
C GLU A 71 23.10 3.40 2.75
N GLY A 72 22.41 4.08 3.66
CA GLY A 72 22.80 4.17 5.07
C GLY A 72 22.91 2.78 5.71
N TRP A 73 21.96 1.90 5.43
CA TRP A 73 21.97 0.51 5.89
C TRP A 73 23.22 -0.23 5.40
N ILE A 74 23.50 -0.20 4.10
CA ILE A 74 24.62 -0.94 3.50
C ILE A 74 25.97 -0.37 3.95
N THR A 75 26.08 0.94 4.12
CA THR A 75 27.35 1.62 4.46
C THR A 75 27.64 1.65 5.95
N ARG A 76 26.61 1.69 6.82
CA ARG A 76 26.77 1.86 8.27
C ARG A 76 26.56 0.57 9.08
N LEU A 77 25.99 -0.47 8.51
CA LEU A 77 25.81 -1.77 9.18
C LEU A 77 26.79 -2.82 8.65
N ALA A 78 26.99 -3.88 9.44
CA ALA A 78 27.89 -4.95 9.07
C ALA A 78 27.41 -5.67 7.78
N ARG A 79 28.36 -6.09 6.94
CA ARG A 79 28.10 -6.81 5.67
C ARG A 79 27.07 -7.95 5.76
N PRO A 80 27.05 -8.79 6.82
CA PRO A 80 26.05 -9.85 6.94
C PRO A 80 24.60 -9.33 6.92
N VAL A 81 24.35 -8.13 7.42
CA VAL A 81 23.01 -7.53 7.44
C VAL A 81 22.54 -7.18 6.02
N GLY A 82 23.43 -6.64 5.19
CA GLY A 82 23.13 -6.36 3.79
C GLY A 82 22.85 -7.61 2.97
N ILE A 83 23.62 -8.69 3.19
CA ILE A 83 23.40 -9.99 2.53
C ILE A 83 22.06 -10.59 2.95
N TYR A 84 21.78 -10.60 4.26
CA TYR A 84 20.49 -11.05 4.79
C TYR A 84 19.32 -10.29 4.14
N PHE A 85 19.42 -8.96 4.07
CA PHE A 85 18.39 -8.12 3.47
C PHE A 85 18.22 -8.38 1.97
N LEU A 86 19.31 -8.61 1.24
CA LEU A 86 19.27 -8.97 -0.18
C LEU A 86 18.55 -10.31 -0.41
N VAL A 87 18.89 -11.35 0.36
CA VAL A 87 18.24 -12.66 0.28
C VAL A 87 16.74 -12.53 0.59
N TYR A 88 16.41 -11.81 1.66
CA TYR A 88 15.03 -11.48 2.00
C TYR A 88 14.31 -10.77 0.83
N MET A 89 14.93 -9.77 0.21
CA MET A 89 14.36 -9.03 -0.92
C MET A 89 14.05 -9.91 -2.12
N ILE A 90 14.92 -10.86 -2.44
CA ILE A 90 14.71 -11.81 -3.54
C ILE A 90 13.46 -12.66 -3.28
N ILE A 91 13.39 -13.28 -2.09
CA ILE A 91 12.26 -14.14 -1.70
C ILE A 91 10.97 -13.31 -1.66
N TRP A 92 11.02 -12.13 -1.03
CA TRP A 92 9.88 -11.23 -0.92
C TRP A 92 9.36 -10.81 -2.29
N SER A 93 10.25 -10.41 -3.21
CA SER A 93 9.85 -9.94 -4.55
C SER A 93 9.18 -11.04 -5.35
N PHE A 94 9.67 -12.28 -5.23
CA PHE A 94 9.05 -13.42 -5.89
C PHE A 94 7.65 -13.71 -5.35
N VAL A 95 7.50 -13.76 -4.02
CA VAL A 95 6.20 -14.04 -3.37
C VAL A 95 5.19 -12.93 -3.65
N VAL A 96 5.59 -11.67 -3.45
CA VAL A 96 4.71 -10.52 -3.67
C VAL A 96 4.39 -10.36 -5.15
N GLY A 97 5.36 -10.56 -6.05
CA GLY A 97 5.12 -10.58 -7.49
C GLY A 97 4.07 -11.62 -7.88
N GLY A 98 4.21 -12.87 -7.42
CA GLY A 98 3.23 -13.93 -7.66
C GLY A 98 1.83 -13.61 -7.09
N ALA A 99 1.78 -13.01 -5.90
CA ALA A 99 0.53 -12.57 -5.29
C ALA A 99 -0.16 -11.46 -6.11
N LEU A 100 0.59 -10.47 -6.60
CA LEU A 100 0.05 -9.42 -7.46
C LEU A 100 -0.47 -9.97 -8.79
N ILE A 101 0.28 -10.86 -9.44
CA ILE A 101 -0.14 -11.51 -10.70
C ILE A 101 -1.46 -12.25 -10.48
N SER A 102 -1.56 -13.00 -9.38
CA SER A 102 -2.77 -13.74 -9.03
C SER A 102 -3.95 -12.82 -8.72
N ALA A 103 -3.71 -11.73 -7.98
CA ALA A 103 -4.74 -10.76 -7.63
C ALA A 103 -5.28 -10.02 -8.86
N CYS A 104 -4.39 -9.53 -9.73
CA CYS A 104 -4.78 -8.89 -10.99
C CYS A 104 -5.50 -9.87 -11.92
N GLY A 105 -5.05 -11.12 -11.98
CA GLY A 105 -5.69 -12.17 -12.76
C GLY A 105 -7.11 -12.49 -12.27
N LEU A 106 -7.29 -12.62 -10.95
CA LEU A 106 -8.59 -12.88 -10.34
C LEU A 106 -9.55 -11.70 -10.53
N ALA A 107 -9.06 -10.47 -10.36
CA ALA A 107 -9.86 -9.26 -10.57
C ALA A 107 -10.37 -9.15 -12.01
N ALA A 108 -9.52 -9.39 -13.02
CA ALA A 108 -9.97 -9.37 -14.41
C ALA A 108 -10.87 -10.56 -14.76
N HIS A 109 -10.63 -11.75 -14.19
CA HIS A 109 -11.54 -12.88 -14.36
C HIS A 109 -12.95 -12.58 -13.81
N ALA A 110 -13.04 -11.85 -12.69
CA ALA A 110 -14.34 -11.43 -12.15
C ALA A 110 -15.10 -10.46 -13.07
N LEU A 111 -14.39 -9.65 -13.87
CA LEU A 111 -14.98 -8.73 -14.85
C LEU A 111 -15.29 -9.41 -16.19
N VAL A 112 -14.40 -10.29 -16.64
CA VAL A 112 -14.49 -11.02 -17.91
C VAL A 112 -14.22 -12.50 -17.65
N PRO A 113 -15.26 -13.28 -17.28
CA PRO A 113 -15.12 -14.68 -16.85
C PRO A 113 -14.70 -15.64 -17.97
N GLY A 114 -14.84 -15.22 -19.24
CA GLY A 114 -14.51 -16.05 -20.41
C GLY A 114 -13.03 -16.38 -20.59
N VAL A 115 -12.14 -15.74 -19.82
CA VAL A 115 -10.70 -16.00 -19.82
C VAL A 115 -10.27 -16.38 -18.41
N SER A 116 -9.46 -17.44 -18.26
CA SER A 116 -9.03 -17.93 -16.94
C SER A 116 -8.19 -16.89 -16.18
N TYR A 117 -8.24 -16.92 -14.84
CA TYR A 117 -7.44 -16.01 -14.02
C TYR A 117 -5.92 -16.15 -14.28
N ILE A 118 -5.45 -17.35 -14.64
CA ILE A 118 -4.05 -17.60 -15.00
C ILE A 118 -3.70 -16.86 -16.30
N ALA A 119 -4.56 -16.96 -17.32
CA ALA A 119 -4.35 -16.25 -18.58
C ALA A 119 -4.40 -14.73 -18.37
N TRP A 120 -5.33 -14.22 -17.57
CA TRP A 120 -5.36 -12.81 -17.18
C TRP A 120 -4.10 -12.37 -16.44
N GLY A 121 -3.56 -13.21 -15.55
CA GLY A 121 -2.28 -12.98 -14.88
C GLY A 121 -1.15 -12.77 -15.88
N TRP A 122 -1.00 -13.70 -16.84
CA TRP A 122 0.00 -13.57 -17.92
C TRP A 122 -0.19 -12.33 -18.78
N ILE A 123 -1.42 -12.03 -19.19
CA ILE A 123 -1.75 -10.85 -20.00
C ILE A 123 -1.31 -9.58 -19.28
N HIS A 124 -1.72 -9.41 -18.02
CA HIS A 124 -1.34 -8.23 -17.23
C HIS A 124 0.17 -8.14 -17.00
N SER A 125 0.84 -9.25 -16.71
CA SER A 125 2.30 -9.27 -16.56
C SER A 125 3.01 -8.84 -17.85
N LEU A 126 2.57 -9.33 -19.00
CA LEU A 126 3.17 -8.98 -20.29
C LEU A 126 2.94 -7.51 -20.62
N VAL A 127 1.72 -7.00 -20.39
CA VAL A 127 1.39 -5.58 -20.56
C VAL A 127 2.27 -4.73 -19.64
N ALA A 128 2.44 -5.11 -18.38
CA ALA A 128 3.30 -4.40 -17.44
C ALA A 128 4.77 -4.39 -17.89
N VAL A 129 5.30 -5.52 -18.38
CA VAL A 129 6.66 -5.61 -18.92
C VAL A 129 6.83 -4.69 -20.12
N VAL A 130 5.92 -4.74 -21.11
CA VAL A 130 5.95 -3.86 -22.28
C VAL A 130 5.87 -2.40 -21.86
N PHE A 131 4.98 -2.07 -20.93
CA PHE A 131 4.79 -0.71 -20.44
C PHE A 131 6.04 -0.16 -19.75
N VAL A 132 6.73 -0.97 -18.94
CA VAL A 132 8.00 -0.59 -18.30
C VAL A 132 9.14 -0.51 -19.33
N TRP A 133 9.19 -1.44 -20.28
CA TRP A 133 10.27 -1.51 -21.29
C TRP A 133 10.31 -0.29 -22.20
N PHE A 134 9.14 0.21 -22.63
CA PHE A 134 9.03 1.39 -23.48
C PHE A 134 8.73 2.68 -22.71
N GLY A 135 8.50 2.57 -21.39
CA GLY A 135 7.88 3.60 -20.57
C GLY A 135 8.71 4.87 -20.48
N ARG A 136 8.21 5.95 -21.10
CA ARG A 136 8.61 7.31 -20.71
C ARG A 136 8.05 7.56 -19.31
N TYR A 137 8.87 8.10 -18.40
CA TYR A 137 8.49 8.36 -17.01
C TYR A 137 7.12 9.07 -16.89
N THR A 138 6.84 10.02 -17.77
CA THR A 138 5.58 10.76 -17.82
C THR A 138 4.35 9.90 -18.14
N LEU A 139 4.48 8.91 -19.03
CA LEU A 139 3.39 7.98 -19.34
C LEU A 139 3.10 7.07 -18.14
N PHE A 140 4.16 6.57 -17.49
CA PHE A 140 4.05 5.76 -16.29
C PHE A 140 3.37 6.51 -15.15
N GLU A 141 3.83 7.75 -14.88
CA GLU A 141 3.27 8.60 -13.82
C GLU A 141 1.79 8.90 -14.06
N ASN A 142 1.40 9.23 -15.30
CA ASN A 142 0.00 9.53 -15.63
C ASN A 142 -0.91 8.30 -15.50
N ALA A 143 -0.45 7.12 -15.92
CA ALA A 143 -1.18 5.88 -15.73
C ALA A 143 -1.39 5.55 -14.24
N MET A 144 -0.35 5.70 -13.41
CA MET A 144 -0.43 5.52 -11.97
C MET A 144 -1.45 6.46 -11.32
N LYS A 145 -1.42 7.76 -11.67
CA LYS A 145 -2.42 8.74 -11.18
C LYS A 145 -3.84 8.33 -11.54
N LEU A 146 -4.06 7.87 -12.76
CA LEU A 146 -5.36 7.39 -13.22
C LEU A 146 -5.83 6.18 -12.39
N PHE A 147 -5.00 5.14 -12.25
CA PHE A 147 -5.36 3.93 -11.50
C PHE A 147 -5.61 4.21 -10.02
N VAL A 148 -4.78 5.04 -9.38
CA VAL A 148 -4.99 5.43 -7.97
C VAL A 148 -6.25 6.26 -7.82
N GLY A 149 -6.53 7.17 -8.75
CA GLY A 149 -7.78 7.93 -8.78
C GLY A 149 -9.00 7.01 -8.89
N MET A 150 -8.99 6.06 -9.82
CA MET A 150 -10.07 5.08 -9.99
C MET A 150 -10.25 4.20 -8.75
N MET A 151 -9.16 3.74 -8.14
CA MET A 151 -9.19 2.95 -6.91
C MET A 151 -9.82 3.74 -5.75
N PHE A 152 -9.40 4.99 -5.55
CA PHE A 152 -9.95 5.85 -4.50
C PHE A 152 -11.45 6.05 -4.68
N VAL A 153 -11.89 6.41 -5.88
CA VAL A 153 -13.32 6.59 -6.20
C VAL A 153 -14.09 5.30 -5.97
N GLY A 154 -13.57 4.16 -6.41
CA GLY A 154 -14.21 2.85 -6.22
C GLY A 154 -14.39 2.47 -4.75
N ILE A 155 -13.38 2.71 -3.91
CA ILE A 155 -13.46 2.44 -2.47
C ILE A 155 -14.47 3.37 -1.80
N VAL A 156 -14.43 4.67 -2.07
CA VAL A 156 -15.36 5.65 -1.49
C VAL A 156 -16.80 5.36 -1.91
N ALA A 157 -17.02 5.04 -3.19
CA ALA A 157 -18.34 4.67 -3.70
C ALA A 157 -18.85 3.37 -3.06
N SER A 158 -17.98 2.37 -2.85
CA SER A 158 -18.34 1.12 -2.17
C SER A 158 -18.70 1.37 -0.71
N PHE A 159 -17.93 2.19 0.00
CA PHE A 159 -18.21 2.58 1.38
C PHE A 159 -19.55 3.34 1.51
N ALA A 160 -19.83 4.28 0.61
CA ALA A 160 -21.09 5.01 0.60
C ALA A 160 -22.30 4.10 0.37
N GLN A 161 -22.18 3.14 -0.56
CA GLN A 161 -23.24 2.16 -0.84
C GLN A 161 -23.43 1.14 0.28
N ALA A 162 -22.38 0.81 1.04
CA ALA A 162 -22.48 -0.13 2.15
C ALA A 162 -23.37 0.38 3.30
N GLY A 163 -23.70 1.68 3.34
CA GLY A 163 -24.67 2.24 4.30
C GLY A 163 -24.23 2.13 5.77
N VAL A 164 -22.92 2.20 6.03
CA VAL A 164 -22.35 1.98 7.37
C VAL A 164 -22.86 3.05 8.36
N PRO A 165 -23.50 2.66 9.49
CA PRO A 165 -23.87 3.61 10.53
C PRO A 165 -22.64 4.31 11.11
N MET A 166 -22.59 5.63 11.01
CA MET A 166 -21.43 6.41 11.46
C MET A 166 -21.11 6.19 12.95
N GLY A 167 -22.14 5.95 13.78
CA GLY A 167 -21.95 5.64 15.19
C GLY A 167 -21.14 4.35 15.43
N ASP A 168 -21.35 3.31 14.62
CA ASP A 168 -20.63 2.05 14.75
C ASP A 168 -19.20 2.15 14.21
N LEU A 169 -19.00 2.92 13.13
CA LEU A 169 -17.66 3.26 12.66
C LEU A 169 -16.86 4.00 13.74
N MET A 170 -17.44 5.04 14.35
CA MET A 170 -16.77 5.82 15.39
C MET A 170 -16.46 4.97 16.62
N ARG A 171 -17.34 4.04 17.01
CA ARG A 171 -17.06 3.07 18.08
C ARG A 171 -15.92 2.13 17.71
N GLY A 172 -15.88 1.62 16.48
CA GLY A 172 -14.81 0.76 15.98
C GLY A 172 -13.46 1.45 15.85
N LEU A 173 -13.45 2.77 15.66
CA LEU A 173 -12.25 3.61 15.67
C LEU A 173 -11.77 3.94 17.09
N ALA A 174 -12.69 4.29 17.98
CA ALA A 174 -12.36 4.82 19.32
C ALA A 174 -12.10 3.73 20.36
N ILE A 175 -12.70 2.54 20.21
CA ILE A 175 -12.64 1.48 21.21
C ILE A 175 -11.92 0.28 20.59
N PRO A 176 -10.59 0.16 20.81
CA PRO A 176 -9.84 -0.98 20.30
C PRO A 176 -10.30 -2.26 21.00
N ARG A 177 -10.87 -3.18 20.21
CA ARG A 177 -11.24 -4.52 20.66
C ARG A 177 -10.53 -5.55 19.80
N VAL A 178 -10.19 -6.66 20.43
CA VAL A 178 -9.51 -7.80 19.79
C VAL A 178 -10.44 -9.01 19.86
N PRO A 179 -11.24 -9.27 18.81
CA PRO A 179 -12.07 -10.47 18.76
C PRO A 179 -11.23 -11.75 18.89
N HIS A 180 -11.80 -12.80 19.47
CA HIS A 180 -11.12 -14.10 19.54
C HIS A 180 -10.75 -14.61 18.14
N GLY A 181 -9.51 -15.06 17.97
CA GLY A 181 -8.99 -15.53 16.68
C GLY A 181 -8.60 -14.43 15.68
N SER A 182 -8.72 -13.14 16.02
CA SER A 182 -8.40 -12.02 15.11
C SER A 182 -6.94 -11.59 15.08
N ILE A 183 -6.12 -12.04 16.04
CA ILE A 183 -4.79 -11.45 16.28
C ILE A 183 -3.86 -11.51 15.07
N GLY A 184 -3.85 -12.63 14.33
CA GLY A 184 -3.01 -12.76 13.14
C GLY A 184 -3.42 -11.78 12.04
N LEU A 185 -4.72 -11.58 11.84
CA LEU A 185 -5.24 -10.69 10.82
C LEU A 185 -5.12 -9.21 11.23
N LEU A 186 -5.27 -8.91 12.52
CA LEU A 186 -4.97 -7.59 13.07
C LEU A 186 -3.52 -7.20 12.86
N LEU A 187 -2.59 -8.09 13.18
CA LEU A 187 -1.16 -7.86 12.94
C LEU A 187 -0.85 -7.73 11.45
N ALA A 188 -1.53 -8.52 10.60
CA ALA A 188 -1.41 -8.37 9.14
C ALA A 188 -1.90 -7.01 8.65
N VAL A 189 -3.00 -6.48 9.19
CA VAL A 189 -3.50 -5.13 8.84
C VAL A 189 -2.55 -4.05 9.34
N ILE A 190 -2.11 -4.12 10.60
CA ILE A 190 -1.20 -3.12 11.20
C ILE A 190 0.14 -3.14 10.46
N GLY A 191 0.71 -4.32 10.23
CA GLY A 191 1.99 -4.49 9.55
C GLY A 191 1.92 -4.19 8.05
N GLY A 192 0.86 -4.64 7.38
CA GLY A 192 0.62 -4.38 5.96
C GLY A 192 0.48 -2.88 5.70
N VAL A 193 -0.40 -2.19 6.42
CA VAL A 193 -0.56 -0.74 6.25
C VAL A 193 0.69 0.03 6.74
N GLY A 194 1.28 -0.39 7.86
CA GLY A 194 2.28 0.35 8.61
C GLY A 194 3.73 0.23 8.13
N GLY A 195 4.13 -0.93 7.61
CA GLY A 195 5.55 -1.26 7.41
C GLY A 195 5.78 -2.10 6.16
N THR A 196 5.72 -1.46 4.99
CA THR A 196 6.03 -2.10 3.71
C THR A 196 7.42 -1.70 3.22
N ILE A 197 8.02 -2.57 2.39
CA ILE A 197 9.30 -2.26 1.74
C ILE A 197 9.21 -1.04 0.81
N THR A 198 8.01 -0.69 0.36
CA THR A 198 7.77 0.50 -0.46
C THR A 198 8.14 1.79 0.27
N LEU A 199 8.20 1.78 1.61
CA LEU A 199 8.70 2.91 2.38
C LEU A 199 10.18 3.22 2.09
N LEU A 200 10.98 2.19 1.80
CA LEU A 200 12.38 2.36 1.39
C LEU A 200 12.46 2.97 -0.01
N SER A 201 11.47 2.69 -0.86
CA SER A 201 11.41 3.26 -2.20
C SER A 201 11.15 4.76 -2.16
N TYR A 202 10.47 5.30 -1.14
CA TYR A 202 10.14 6.74 -1.06
C TYR A 202 11.36 7.65 -1.08
N SER A 203 12.53 7.15 -0.64
CA SER A 203 13.78 7.91 -0.68
C SER A 203 14.33 8.13 -2.11
N TYR A 204 13.77 7.46 -3.11
CA TYR A 204 14.22 7.49 -4.51
C TYR A 204 13.29 8.31 -5.43
N TRP A 205 12.24 8.94 -4.89
CA TRP A 205 11.29 9.82 -5.59
C TRP A 205 11.37 11.23 -5.03
#